data_AF-A0A3B0TS65-F1
#
_entry.id   AF-A0A3B0TS65-F1
#
_cell.length_a   1.000
_cell.length_b   1.000
_cell.length_c   1.000
_cell.angle_alpha   90.00
_cell.angle_beta   90.00
_cell.angle_gamma   90.00
#
_symmetry.space_group_name_H-M   'P 1'
#
loop_
_entity.id
_entity.type
_entity.pdbx_description
1 polymer ?
#
loop_
_entity_poly.entity_id
_entity_poly.type
_entity_poly.pdbx_seq_one_letter_code
_entity_poly.pdbx_strand_id
1 'polypeptide(L)'
;LKLGHFADKALISVVLQAVDGKASAVVMVNGISRRVVKNDGSAAFGKGREMSGILGRGIHAFSLDNVKSALEIVKKDQLSLKIVAVGGVSREQDAKGFFDSGAAAVMLGSAPMFDPTLAIQFKKSHPEW
;
A
#
# COMPACT_ATOMS: atom_id res chain seq x y z
N LEU A 1 -2.53 3.38 11.89
CA LEU A 1 -2.95 4.52 11.03
C LEU A 1 -2.83 4.13 9.56
N LYS A 2 -3.80 4.44 8.68
CA LYS A 2 -3.72 4.15 7.22
C LYS A 2 -3.31 5.41 6.46
N LEU A 3 -2.26 5.33 5.65
CA LEU A 3 -1.75 6.48 4.90
C LEU A 3 -1.92 6.29 3.38
N GLY A 4 -2.02 7.41 2.65
CA GLY A 4 -2.00 7.43 1.20
C GLY A 4 -0.59 7.23 0.63
N HIS A 5 -0.47 7.26 -0.69
CA HIS A 5 0.82 7.28 -1.38
C HIS A 5 1.43 8.69 -1.33
N PHE A 6 2.72 8.78 -1.00
CA PHE A 6 3.49 10.02 -1.01
C PHE A 6 4.36 10.07 -2.26
N ALA A 7 4.22 11.13 -3.06
CA ALA A 7 5.13 11.38 -4.18
C ALA A 7 6.49 11.92 -3.71
N ASP A 8 6.48 12.70 -2.63
CA ASP A 8 7.68 13.19 -1.95
C ASP A 8 8.01 12.29 -0.76
N LYS A 9 9.16 11.61 -0.84
CA LYS A 9 9.64 10.71 0.21
C LYS A 9 9.98 11.43 1.52
N ALA A 10 10.30 12.73 1.48
CA ALA A 10 10.55 13.51 2.69
C ALA A 10 9.30 13.60 3.57
N LEU A 11 8.11 13.69 2.96
CA LEU A 11 6.84 13.73 3.68
C LEU A 11 6.52 12.40 4.38
N ILE A 12 7.01 11.27 3.86
CA ILE A 12 6.90 9.97 4.56
C ILE A 12 7.60 10.10 5.92
N SER A 13 8.82 10.63 5.95
CA SER A 13 9.61 10.80 7.18
C SER A 13 8.89 11.63 8.22
N VAL A 14 8.39 12.80 7.80
CA VAL A 14 7.65 13.72 8.68
C VAL A 14 6.43 13.04 9.30
N VAL A 15 5.63 12.33 8.50
CA VAL A 15 4.42 11.67 8.99
C VAL A 15 4.76 10.52 9.93
N LEU A 16 5.75 9.68 9.59
CA LEU A 16 6.14 8.55 10.44
C LEU A 16 6.68 9.02 11.80
N GLN A 17 7.56 10.01 11.82
CA GLN A 17 8.07 10.60 13.06
C GLN A 17 6.95 11.22 13.91
N ALA A 18 5.98 11.89 13.28
CA ALA A 18 4.87 12.53 14.00
C ALA A 18 3.94 11.54 14.71
N VAL A 19 3.87 10.28 14.23
CA VAL A 19 2.97 9.24 14.75
C VAL A 19 3.69 8.13 15.50
N ASP A 20 5.02 8.14 15.53
CA ASP A 20 5.81 7.24 16.34
C ASP A 20 5.49 7.43 17.83
N GLY A 21 5.45 6.33 18.59
CA GLY A 21 4.98 6.30 19.98
C GLY A 21 3.47 6.52 20.17
N LYS A 22 2.74 6.97 19.15
CA LYS A 22 1.27 7.17 19.19
C LYS A 22 0.50 6.06 18.47
N ALA A 23 1.14 5.36 17.55
CA ALA A 23 0.59 4.21 16.86
C ALA A 23 1.59 3.05 16.91
N SER A 24 1.10 1.82 16.94
CA SER A 24 1.96 0.62 16.83
C SER A 24 2.37 0.31 15.39
N ALA A 25 1.55 0.75 14.42
CA ALA A 25 1.78 0.48 13.01
C ALA A 25 1.12 1.52 12.09
N VAL A 26 1.74 1.69 10.92
CA VAL A 26 1.12 2.34 9.77
C VAL A 26 0.84 1.33 8.67
N VAL A 27 -0.27 1.53 7.98
CA VAL A 27 -0.65 0.71 6.83
C VAL A 27 -0.46 1.57 5.57
N MET A 28 0.28 1.07 4.59
CA MET A 28 0.62 1.83 3.38
C MET A 28 0.58 0.95 2.12
N VAL A 29 -0.07 1.36 1.02
CA VAL A 29 -0.75 2.65 0.78
C VAL A 29 -2.28 2.48 0.69
N ASN A 30 -3.03 3.56 0.86
CA ASN A 30 -4.41 3.65 0.35
C ASN A 30 -4.38 3.81 -1.19
N GLY A 31 -5.54 3.80 -1.84
CA GLY A 31 -5.63 4.00 -3.30
C GLY A 31 -4.90 5.26 -3.76
N ILE A 32 -4.24 5.18 -4.92
CA ILE A 32 -3.47 6.30 -5.48
C ILE A 32 -4.42 7.22 -6.21
N SER A 33 -4.58 8.47 -5.75
CA SER A 33 -5.48 9.44 -6.37
C SER A 33 -5.03 9.81 -7.78
N ARG A 34 -5.90 9.65 -8.78
CA ARG A 34 -5.69 10.03 -10.18
C ARG A 34 -6.96 10.58 -10.79
N ARG A 35 -6.80 11.32 -11.89
CA ARG A 35 -7.92 11.77 -12.71
C ARG A 35 -8.44 10.60 -13.53
N VAL A 36 -9.73 10.27 -13.42
CA VAL A 36 -10.39 9.19 -14.14
C VAL A 36 -11.58 9.75 -14.90
N VAL A 37 -11.37 9.98 -16.20
CA VAL A 37 -12.35 10.56 -17.12
C VAL A 37 -12.57 9.63 -18.30
N LYS A 38 -13.72 9.78 -18.95
CA LYS A 38 -14.02 9.12 -20.24
C LYS A 38 -13.27 9.83 -21.36
N ASN A 39 -13.35 9.27 -22.58
CA ASN A 39 -12.73 9.85 -23.77
C ASN A 39 -13.23 11.27 -24.09
N ASP A 40 -14.46 11.60 -23.71
CA ASP A 40 -15.07 12.93 -23.88
C ASP A 40 -14.66 13.93 -22.78
N GLY A 41 -13.81 13.53 -21.84
CA GLY A 41 -13.34 14.36 -20.73
C GLY A 41 -14.28 14.40 -19.51
N SER A 42 -15.48 13.80 -19.59
CA SER A 42 -16.42 13.73 -18.47
C SER A 42 -15.93 12.76 -17.39
N ALA A 43 -16.28 13.03 -16.12
CA ALA A 43 -15.90 12.18 -15.00
C ALA A 43 -16.48 10.76 -15.15
N ALA A 44 -15.60 9.74 -15.03
CA ALA A 44 -16.00 8.35 -15.24
C ALA A 44 -17.04 7.85 -14.21
N PHE A 45 -17.00 8.41 -13.00
CA PHE A 45 -17.84 7.99 -11.87
C PHE A 45 -18.93 9.02 -11.51
N GLY A 46 -19.29 9.90 -12.44
CA GLY A 46 -20.32 10.93 -12.25
C GLY A 46 -19.74 12.31 -11.94
N LYS A 47 -20.56 13.34 -12.14
CA LYS A 47 -20.18 14.76 -12.03
C LYS A 47 -19.52 15.07 -10.68
N GLY A 48 -18.38 15.76 -10.70
CA GLY A 48 -17.61 16.10 -9.49
C GLY A 48 -16.73 14.96 -8.96
N ARG A 49 -16.63 13.84 -9.68
CA ARG A 49 -15.77 12.69 -9.35
C ARG A 49 -14.68 12.46 -10.40
N GLU A 50 -14.10 13.56 -10.89
CA GLU A 50 -12.97 13.52 -11.82
C GLU A 50 -11.74 12.86 -11.17
N MET A 51 -11.60 12.98 -9.85
CA MET A 51 -10.54 12.32 -9.08
C MET A 51 -11.06 11.05 -8.40
N SER A 52 -10.28 9.98 -8.47
CA SER A 52 -10.60 8.69 -7.83
C SER A 52 -9.34 7.95 -7.38
N GLY A 53 -9.49 7.14 -6.34
CA GLY A 53 -8.42 6.26 -5.86
C GLY A 53 -8.27 5.06 -6.79
N ILE A 54 -7.09 4.91 -7.39
CA ILE A 54 -6.74 3.73 -8.18
C ILE A 54 -6.27 2.63 -7.24
N LEU A 55 -6.83 1.44 -7.43
CA LEU A 55 -6.52 0.20 -6.72
C LEU A 55 -6.18 -0.90 -7.72
N GLY A 56 -5.73 -2.05 -7.22
CA GLY A 56 -5.41 -3.21 -8.05
C GLY A 56 -3.96 -3.24 -8.53
N ARG A 57 -3.66 -4.19 -9.41
CA ARG A 57 -2.29 -4.55 -9.81
C ARG A 57 -1.47 -3.35 -10.33
N GLY A 58 -2.12 -2.41 -11.01
CA GLY A 58 -1.46 -1.24 -11.60
C GLY A 58 -0.77 -0.31 -10.60
N ILE A 59 -1.11 -0.36 -9.31
CA ILE A 59 -0.44 0.45 -8.27
C ILE A 59 0.68 -0.28 -7.52
N HIS A 60 0.95 -1.56 -7.85
CA HIS A 60 1.87 -2.41 -7.07
C HIS A 60 3.27 -1.79 -6.96
N ALA A 61 3.89 -1.42 -8.08
CA ALA A 61 5.26 -0.89 -8.09
C ALA A 61 5.40 0.40 -7.26
N PHE A 62 4.45 1.33 -7.39
CA PHE A 62 4.42 2.58 -6.62
C PHE A 62 4.19 2.33 -5.13
N SER A 63 3.35 1.35 -4.80
CA SER A 63 3.08 0.95 -3.42
C SER A 63 4.32 0.32 -2.78
N LEU A 64 5.03 -0.54 -3.52
CA LEU A 64 6.26 -1.18 -3.09
C LEU A 64 7.38 -0.15 -2.83
N ASP A 65 7.57 0.82 -3.72
CA ASP A 65 8.56 1.90 -3.52
C ASP A 65 8.24 2.74 -2.27
N ASN A 66 6.97 3.10 -2.05
CA ASN A 66 6.56 3.84 -0.86
C ASN A 66 6.79 3.05 0.43
N VAL A 67 6.41 1.77 0.43
CA VAL A 67 6.61 0.88 1.59
C VAL A 67 8.10 0.68 1.88
N LYS A 68 8.94 0.46 0.87
CA LYS A 68 10.39 0.38 1.03
C LYS A 68 10.97 1.65 1.65
N SER A 69 10.57 2.81 1.13
CA SER A 69 11.01 4.10 1.66
C SER A 69 10.59 4.27 3.14
N ALA A 70 9.37 3.88 3.50
CA ALA A 70 8.90 3.91 4.88
C ALA A 70 9.69 2.97 5.80
N LEU A 71 10.00 1.75 5.35
CA LEU A 71 10.79 0.77 6.08
C LEU A 71 12.24 1.25 6.30
N GLU A 72 12.84 1.84 5.28
CA GLU A 72 14.17 2.46 5.38
C GLU A 72 14.18 3.60 6.41
N ILE A 73 13.16 4.45 6.41
CA ILE A 73 13.02 5.53 7.40
C ILE A 73 12.84 4.98 8.81
N VAL A 74 11.94 4.02 9.01
CA VAL A 74 11.73 3.37 10.33
C VAL A 74 13.05 2.83 10.88
N LYS A 75 13.84 2.16 10.03
CA LYS A 75 15.15 1.63 10.42
C LYS A 75 16.16 2.74 10.72
N LYS A 76 16.27 3.73 9.83
CA LYS A 76 17.24 4.83 9.93
C LYS A 76 16.99 5.69 11.17
N ASP A 77 15.73 6.03 11.44
CA ASP A 77 15.31 6.91 12.52
C ASP A 77 14.99 6.15 13.81
N GLN A 78 15.16 4.81 13.81
CA GLN A 78 14.91 3.92 14.95
C GLN A 78 13.48 4.05 15.51
N LEU A 79 12.49 4.22 14.62
CA LEU A 79 11.09 4.34 15.01
C LEU A 79 10.56 3.00 15.52
N SER A 80 9.64 3.05 16.48
CA SER A 80 8.96 1.87 17.04
C SER A 80 7.86 1.30 16.12
N LEU A 81 7.53 2.02 15.05
CA LEU A 81 6.44 1.71 14.12
C LEU A 81 6.70 0.43 13.30
N LYS A 82 5.66 -0.40 13.17
CA LYS A 82 5.59 -1.43 12.13
C LYS A 82 4.97 -0.89 10.84
N ILE A 83 5.41 -1.42 9.70
CA ILE A 83 4.81 -1.12 8.39
C ILE A 83 4.00 -2.32 7.91
N VAL A 84 2.71 -2.12 7.68
CA VAL A 84 1.81 -3.08 7.03
C VAL A 84 1.59 -2.66 5.58
N ALA A 85 1.98 -3.51 4.64
CA ALA A 85 1.93 -3.21 3.23
C ALA A 85 0.54 -3.47 2.62
N VAL A 86 0.16 -2.65 1.65
CA VAL A 86 -1.01 -2.80 0.77
C VAL A 86 -0.67 -2.20 -0.58
N GLY A 87 -1.04 -2.89 -1.65
CA GLY A 87 -1.10 -2.31 -2.98
C GLY A 87 -0.85 -3.32 -4.07
N GLY A 88 -1.87 -3.60 -4.88
CA GLY A 88 -1.74 -4.37 -6.12
C GLY A 88 -1.24 -5.81 -6.00
N VAL A 89 -1.33 -6.43 -4.82
CA VAL A 89 -0.99 -7.83 -4.62
C VAL A 89 -2.12 -8.71 -5.16
N SER A 90 -1.79 -9.55 -6.13
CA SER A 90 -2.72 -10.49 -6.78
C SER A 90 -2.13 -11.89 -6.97
N ARG A 91 -0.83 -12.06 -6.74
CA ARG A 91 -0.11 -13.34 -6.74
C ARG A 91 0.98 -13.32 -5.68
N GLU A 92 1.48 -14.49 -5.34
CA GLU A 92 2.49 -14.71 -4.30
C GLU A 92 3.73 -13.81 -4.50
N GLN A 93 4.23 -13.68 -5.73
CA GLN A 93 5.42 -12.85 -6.03
C GLN A 93 5.19 -11.36 -5.74
N ASP A 94 3.95 -10.90 -5.86
CA ASP A 94 3.62 -9.51 -5.53
C ASP A 94 3.69 -9.28 -4.02
N ALA A 95 3.32 -10.28 -3.20
CA ALA A 95 3.42 -10.22 -1.74
C ALA A 95 4.87 -10.36 -1.27
N LYS A 96 5.62 -11.27 -1.91
CA LYS A 96 7.02 -11.55 -1.59
C LYS A 96 7.87 -10.28 -1.57
N GLY A 97 7.70 -9.37 -2.53
CA GLY A 97 8.45 -8.11 -2.58
C GLY A 97 8.25 -7.23 -1.32
N PHE A 98 7.06 -7.25 -0.72
CA PHE A 98 6.80 -6.52 0.52
C PHE A 98 7.40 -7.23 1.74
N PHE A 99 7.23 -8.54 1.86
CA PHE A 99 7.82 -9.32 2.94
C PHE A 99 9.35 -9.29 2.92
N ASP A 100 9.97 -9.45 1.75
CA ASP A 100 11.42 -9.32 1.55
C ASP A 100 11.97 -7.94 1.96
N SER A 101 11.13 -6.90 1.87
CA SER A 101 11.50 -5.54 2.30
C SER A 101 11.42 -5.36 3.82
N GLY A 102 10.78 -6.29 4.54
CA GLY A 102 10.58 -6.24 5.99
C GLY A 102 9.20 -5.74 6.42
N ALA A 103 8.20 -5.75 5.54
CA ALA A 103 6.83 -5.45 5.95
C ALA A 103 6.36 -6.48 7.00
N ALA A 104 5.70 -5.99 8.06
CA ALA A 104 5.22 -6.84 9.16
C ALA A 104 4.00 -7.68 8.78
N ALA A 105 3.26 -7.23 7.77
CA ALA A 105 2.13 -7.92 7.17
C ALA A 105 1.84 -7.33 5.79
N VAL A 106 1.14 -8.09 4.95
CA VAL A 106 0.66 -7.65 3.64
C VAL A 106 -0.85 -7.83 3.60
N MET A 107 -1.61 -6.77 3.33
CA MET A 107 -3.05 -6.86 3.10
C MET A 107 -3.38 -6.82 1.60
N LEU A 108 -4.49 -7.49 1.27
CA LEU A 108 -5.04 -7.60 -0.06
C LEU A 108 -6.32 -6.75 -0.13
N GLY A 109 -6.51 -6.02 -1.23
CA GLY A 109 -7.68 -5.16 -1.43
C GLY A 109 -8.55 -5.62 -2.58
N SER A 110 -8.08 -5.41 -3.81
CA SER A 110 -8.86 -5.65 -5.03
C SER A 110 -8.92 -7.12 -5.44
N ALA A 111 -7.80 -7.85 -5.34
CA ALA A 111 -7.73 -9.23 -5.79
C ALA A 111 -8.70 -10.18 -5.04
N PRO A 112 -8.92 -10.03 -3.72
CA PRO A 112 -9.93 -10.82 -2.99
C PRO A 112 -11.37 -10.63 -3.46
N MET A 113 -11.68 -9.55 -4.18
CA MET A 113 -13.00 -9.38 -4.80
C MET A 113 -13.24 -10.40 -5.94
N PHE A 114 -12.15 -10.95 -6.51
CA PHE A 114 -12.19 -11.95 -7.58
C PHE A 114 -11.84 -13.35 -7.06
N ASP A 115 -10.86 -13.47 -6.15
CA ASP A 115 -10.51 -14.72 -5.48
C ASP A 115 -10.32 -14.50 -3.97
N PRO A 116 -11.34 -14.79 -3.14
CA PRO A 116 -11.26 -14.60 -1.69
C PRO A 116 -10.31 -15.60 -1.01
N THR A 117 -9.81 -16.61 -1.72
CA THR A 117 -8.95 -17.67 -1.15
C THR A 117 -7.45 -17.34 -1.22
N LEU A 118 -7.06 -16.23 -1.84
CA LEU A 118 -5.66 -15.84 -2.06
C LEU A 118 -4.81 -15.86 -0.77
N ALA A 119 -5.33 -15.31 0.33
CA ALA A 119 -4.59 -15.30 1.59
C ALA A 119 -4.36 -16.72 2.14
N ILE A 120 -5.34 -17.62 1.97
CA ILE A 120 -5.21 -19.03 2.36
C ILE A 120 -4.14 -19.71 1.50
N GLN A 121 -4.15 -19.47 0.18
CA GLN A 121 -3.15 -20.02 -0.73
C GLN A 121 -1.74 -19.55 -0.34
N PHE A 122 -1.56 -18.25 -0.09
CA PHE A 122 -0.25 -17.71 0.29
C PHE A 122 0.23 -18.29 1.62
N LYS A 123 -0.64 -18.40 2.63
CA LYS A 123 -0.27 -19.00 3.93
C LYS A 123 0.03 -20.49 3.87
N LYS A 124 -0.51 -21.22 2.89
CA LYS A 124 -0.14 -22.63 2.65
C LYS A 124 1.28 -22.75 2.11
N SER A 125 1.69 -21.89 1.18
CA SER A 125 3.05 -21.87 0.62
C SER A 125 4.06 -21.21 1.56
N HIS A 126 3.62 -20.21 2.33
CA HIS A 126 4.44 -19.39 3.21
C HIS A 126 3.79 -19.24 4.60
N PRO A 127 3.87 -20.26 5.47
CA PRO A 127 3.31 -20.19 6.81
C PRO A 127 3.87 -19.06 7.66
N GLU A 128 5.09 -18.59 7.38
CA GLU A 128 5.82 -17.54 8.07
C GLU A 128 5.36 -16.11 7.75
N TRP A 129 4.63 -15.92 6.65
CA TRP A 129 4.10 -14.62 6.20
C TRP A 129 2.90 -14.13 7.00
#